data_AF-A0A970NJK2-F1
#
_entry.id   AF-A0A970NJK2-F1
#
_cell.length_a   1.000
_cell.length_b   1.000
_cell.length_c   1.000
_cell.angle_alpha   90.00
_cell.angle_beta   90.00
_cell.angle_gamma   90.00
#
_symmetry.space_group_name_H-M   'P 1'
#
loop_
_entity.id
_entity.type
_entity.pdbx_description
1 polymer ?
#
loop_
_entity_poly.entity_id
_entity_poly.type
_entity_poly.pdbx_seq_one_letter_code
_entity_poly.pdbx_strand_id
1 'polypeptide(L)'
;MTDEATRRLFLENTGATQEQVDKAEELAAVTGESLGAVLEMMGAITLLERARCLAAHMGVPFVDLEAAPPRPELAALVPAEIQRQYQAVPVSVKVTLAMANPLAVFHVEEIGRETGLEVSAALATEEGVKAMLSLLPDHGPGTATGLPSAPEAPAAAAVEGAVCASSEPEARAQAISALPDDLPSEIRAFLEIVLEDTTATEADVAQALVRWAETGEHVGRALVAQGAILEAERVRCLGRQWGIDFIDLSSTEPDSTAVGLVPRYQLERGPAIPVLVDEEKKVLYLAMADPMDLYLIDTIQATVNYRVHPLVAVEEDIRRRLQDLASE
;
A
#
# COMPACT_ATOMS: atom_id res chain seq x y z
N MET A 1 6.09 4.67 -30.83
CA MET A 1 4.71 5.21 -30.77
C MET A 1 4.72 6.25 -29.68
N THR A 2 4.58 7.52 -30.02
CA THR A 2 4.54 8.63 -29.07
C THR A 2 3.14 8.69 -28.47
N ASP A 3 3.04 8.30 -27.21
CA ASP A 3 1.81 8.41 -26.44
C ASP A 3 1.59 9.89 -26.06
N GLU A 4 0.37 10.37 -26.21
CA GLU A 4 -0.01 11.76 -25.87
C GLU A 4 0.26 12.04 -24.38
N ALA A 5 0.17 11.00 -23.55
CA ALA A 5 0.58 11.05 -22.15
C ALA A 5 2.08 11.32 -21.99
N THR A 6 2.94 10.70 -22.80
CA THR A 6 4.39 10.93 -22.76
C THR A 6 4.72 12.37 -23.17
N ARG A 7 4.07 12.89 -24.21
CA ARG A 7 4.21 14.30 -24.65
C ARG A 7 3.87 15.26 -23.50
N ARG A 8 2.74 15.03 -22.85
CA ARG A 8 2.27 15.82 -21.71
C ARG A 8 3.25 15.78 -20.54
N LEU A 9 3.78 14.59 -20.21
CA LEU A 9 4.75 14.44 -19.13
C LEU A 9 6.03 15.26 -19.35
N PHE A 10 6.54 15.32 -20.59
CA PHE A 10 7.70 16.15 -20.91
C PHE A 10 7.42 17.64 -20.77
N LEU A 11 6.24 18.12 -21.17
CA LEU A 11 5.87 19.53 -21.05
C LEU A 11 5.61 19.97 -19.60
N GLU A 12 5.07 19.07 -18.77
CA GLU A 12 4.71 19.38 -17.38
C GLU A 12 5.90 19.22 -16.41
N ASN A 13 6.80 18.25 -16.67
CA ASN A 13 7.85 17.87 -15.72
C ASN A 13 9.27 18.25 -16.17
N THR A 14 9.44 18.91 -17.32
CA THR A 14 10.75 19.38 -17.80
C THR A 14 10.70 20.84 -18.28
N GLY A 15 11.87 21.43 -18.53
CA GLY A 15 11.98 22.76 -19.14
C GLY A 15 11.70 22.82 -20.65
N ALA A 16 11.25 21.72 -21.28
CA ALA A 16 11.03 21.65 -22.72
C ALA A 16 9.83 22.51 -23.16
N THR A 17 10.01 23.29 -24.23
CA THR A 17 8.93 24.09 -24.82
C THR A 17 8.09 23.27 -25.79
N GLN A 18 6.86 23.73 -26.04
CA GLN A 18 5.96 23.11 -27.01
C GLN A 18 6.60 22.96 -28.39
N GLU A 19 7.29 24.00 -28.87
CA GLU A 19 8.00 23.99 -30.15
C GLU A 19 9.14 22.96 -30.18
N GLN A 20 9.83 22.75 -29.07
CA GLN A 20 10.91 21.76 -28.96
C GLN A 20 10.36 20.34 -28.99
N VAL A 21 9.24 20.10 -28.32
CA VAL A 21 8.56 18.79 -28.30
C VAL A 21 8.00 18.45 -29.66
N ASP A 22 7.31 19.37 -30.33
CA ASP A 22 6.74 19.13 -31.66
C ASP A 22 7.84 18.81 -32.69
N LYS A 23 8.95 19.55 -32.65
CA LYS A 23 10.11 19.30 -33.52
C LYS A 23 10.82 17.98 -33.20
N ALA A 24 10.89 17.60 -31.93
CA ALA A 24 11.45 16.33 -31.51
C ALA A 24 10.57 15.14 -31.93
N GLU A 25 9.24 15.29 -31.93
CA GLU A 25 8.30 14.29 -32.45
C GLU A 25 8.46 14.07 -33.95
N GLU A 26 8.57 15.13 -34.74
CA GLU A 26 8.83 15.04 -36.18
C GLU A 26 10.13 14.30 -36.47
N LEU A 27 11.20 14.63 -35.74
CA LEU A 27 12.50 13.98 -35.88
C LEU A 27 12.46 12.52 -35.41
N ALA A 28 11.79 12.22 -34.29
CA ALA A 28 11.60 10.87 -33.77
C ALA A 28 10.83 9.97 -34.74
N ALA A 29 9.84 10.53 -35.45
CA ALA A 29 9.09 9.80 -36.47
C ALA A 29 9.96 9.40 -37.69
N VAL A 30 10.97 10.21 -38.00
CA VAL A 30 11.90 9.95 -39.12
C VAL A 30 13.07 9.05 -38.70
N THR A 31 13.62 9.23 -37.50
CA THR A 31 14.76 8.44 -37.00
C THR A 31 14.35 7.11 -36.37
N GLY A 32 13.10 6.99 -35.90
CA GLY A 32 12.60 5.85 -35.15
C GLY A 32 13.06 5.82 -33.68
N GLU A 33 13.68 6.89 -33.18
CA GLU A 33 14.10 7.00 -31.79
C GLU A 33 12.94 7.39 -30.86
N SER A 34 13.14 7.28 -29.54
CA SER A 34 12.15 7.74 -28.56
C SER A 34 12.15 9.26 -28.46
N LEU A 35 10.97 9.86 -28.22
CA LEU A 35 10.80 11.31 -28.07
C LEU A 35 11.79 11.91 -27.07
N GLY A 36 11.97 11.25 -25.92
CA GLY A 36 12.93 11.67 -24.89
C GLY A 36 14.39 11.63 -25.36
N ALA A 37 14.79 10.65 -26.18
CA ALA A 37 16.15 10.58 -26.71
C ALA A 37 16.44 11.71 -27.70
N VAL A 38 15.46 12.05 -28.54
CA VAL A 38 15.57 13.17 -29.49
C VAL A 38 15.60 14.51 -28.76
N LEU A 39 14.76 14.69 -27.73
CA LEU A 39 14.77 15.90 -26.89
C LEU A 39 16.11 16.10 -26.17
N GLU A 40 16.73 15.02 -25.70
CA GLU A 40 18.07 15.07 -25.10
C GLU A 40 19.14 15.42 -26.14
N MET A 41 19.09 14.82 -27.32
CA MET A 41 20.03 15.11 -28.42
C MET A 41 19.94 16.56 -28.89
N MET A 42 18.74 17.14 -28.86
CA MET A 42 18.50 18.56 -29.14
C MET A 42 18.95 19.49 -28.01
N GLY A 43 19.33 18.94 -26.85
CA GLY A 43 19.69 19.70 -25.65
C GLY A 43 18.51 20.40 -24.98
N ALA A 44 17.27 19.97 -25.29
CA ALA A 44 16.05 20.54 -24.71
C ALA A 44 15.77 20.01 -23.30
N ILE A 45 16.20 18.78 -23.02
CA ILE A 45 16.12 18.15 -21.70
C ILE A 45 17.46 17.48 -21.36
N THR A 46 17.71 17.31 -20.07
CA THR A 46 18.85 16.56 -19.54
C THR A 46 18.55 15.06 -19.45
N LEU A 47 19.60 14.24 -19.37
CA LEU A 47 19.48 12.78 -19.14
C LEU A 47 18.65 12.47 -17.87
N LEU A 48 18.81 13.30 -16.84
CA LEU A 48 18.12 13.15 -15.56
C LEU A 48 16.63 13.49 -15.67
N GLU A 49 16.29 14.56 -16.39
CA GLU A 49 14.89 14.91 -16.70
C GLU A 49 14.22 13.86 -17.58
N ARG A 50 14.95 13.30 -18.56
CA ARG A 50 14.48 12.19 -19.39
C ARG A 50 14.15 10.97 -18.53
N ALA A 51 15.04 10.60 -17.60
CA ALA A 51 14.84 9.44 -16.74
C ALA A 51 13.69 9.65 -15.74
N ARG A 52 13.51 10.86 -15.20
CA ARG A 52 12.35 11.22 -14.36
C ARG A 52 11.02 11.08 -15.10
N CYS A 53 10.94 11.59 -16.32
CA CYS A 53 9.72 11.48 -17.14
C CYS A 53 9.40 10.02 -17.47
N LEU A 54 10.43 9.22 -17.75
CA LEU A 54 10.25 7.78 -18.01
C LEU A 54 9.73 7.05 -16.76
N ALA A 55 10.29 7.33 -15.59
CA ALA A 55 9.82 6.76 -14.33
C ALA A 55 8.35 7.13 -14.06
N ALA A 56 7.98 8.40 -14.25
CA ALA A 56 6.61 8.88 -14.12
C ALA A 56 5.65 8.19 -15.11
N HIS A 57 6.06 8.01 -16.38
CA HIS A 57 5.28 7.29 -17.38
C HIS A 57 5.06 5.81 -17.00
N MET A 58 6.06 5.18 -16.38
CA MET A 58 5.97 3.79 -15.92
C MET A 58 5.29 3.64 -14.56
N GLY A 59 4.96 4.74 -13.88
CA GLY A 59 4.38 4.72 -12.53
C GLY A 59 5.34 4.23 -11.45
N VAL A 60 6.66 4.31 -11.67
CA VAL A 60 7.69 3.87 -10.71
C VAL A 60 8.43 5.07 -10.11
N PRO A 61 8.93 4.99 -8.87
CA PRO A 61 9.70 6.06 -8.27
C PRO A 61 11.04 6.25 -8.99
N PHE A 62 11.43 7.50 -9.20
CA PHE A 62 12.75 7.87 -9.70
C PHE A 62 13.72 8.10 -8.54
N VAL A 63 14.89 7.47 -8.61
CA VAL A 63 15.99 7.67 -7.64
C VAL A 63 17.17 8.30 -8.36
N ASP A 64 17.64 9.43 -7.84
CA ASP A 64 18.88 10.07 -8.27
C ASP A 64 20.05 9.54 -7.44
N LEU A 65 20.83 8.63 -8.04
CA LEU A 65 21.97 7.99 -7.39
C LEU A 65 23.15 8.94 -7.17
N GLU A 66 23.22 10.07 -7.89
CA GLU A 66 24.27 11.08 -7.69
C GLU A 66 23.93 11.99 -6.52
N ALA A 67 22.66 12.38 -6.39
CA ALA A 67 22.18 13.20 -5.28
C ALA A 67 22.09 12.40 -3.96
N ALA A 68 21.74 11.12 -4.03
CA ALA A 68 21.59 10.23 -2.88
C ALA A 68 22.30 8.89 -3.12
N PRO A 69 23.63 8.83 -2.94
CA PRO A 69 24.38 7.59 -3.15
C PRO A 69 23.92 6.51 -2.14
N PRO A 70 23.66 5.28 -2.60
CA PRO A 70 23.23 4.19 -1.72
C PRO A 70 24.35 3.85 -0.73
N ARG A 71 23.95 3.46 0.49
CA ARG A 71 24.91 3.07 1.53
C ARG A 71 25.66 1.82 1.09
N PRO A 72 27.00 1.77 1.26
CA PRO A 72 27.82 0.64 0.80
C PRO A 72 27.43 -0.69 1.48
N GLU A 73 26.86 -0.62 2.69
CA GLU A 73 26.38 -1.78 3.44
C GLU A 73 25.23 -2.52 2.72
N LEU A 74 24.43 -1.81 1.93
CA LEU A 74 23.32 -2.41 1.17
C LEU A 74 23.80 -3.27 0.01
N ALA A 75 24.99 -2.98 -0.53
CA ALA A 75 25.58 -3.76 -1.63
C ALA A 75 25.87 -5.22 -1.22
N ALA A 76 25.97 -5.50 0.07
CA ALA A 76 26.14 -6.87 0.58
C ALA A 76 24.85 -7.69 0.55
N LEU A 77 23.68 -7.06 0.43
CA LEU A 77 22.38 -7.74 0.43
C LEU A 77 22.08 -8.46 -0.88
N VAL A 78 22.59 -7.92 -1.98
CA VAL A 78 22.38 -8.48 -3.32
C VAL A 78 23.74 -8.95 -3.86
N PRO A 79 23.90 -10.22 -4.27
CA PRO A 79 25.13 -10.70 -4.88
C PRO A 79 25.60 -9.83 -6.05
N ALA A 80 26.91 -9.59 -6.17
CA ALA A 80 27.48 -8.71 -7.19
C ALA A 80 27.18 -9.19 -8.62
N GLU A 81 27.02 -10.50 -8.83
CA GLU A 81 26.58 -11.08 -10.10
C GLU A 81 25.18 -10.58 -10.50
N ILE A 82 24.23 -10.58 -9.57
CA ILE A 82 22.84 -10.14 -9.81
C ILE A 82 22.81 -8.62 -10.08
N GLN A 83 23.54 -7.84 -9.29
CA GLN A 83 23.65 -6.39 -9.49
C GLN A 83 24.15 -6.06 -10.91
N ARG A 84 25.20 -6.74 -11.38
CA ARG A 84 25.74 -6.53 -12.73
C ARG A 84 24.84 -7.06 -13.83
N GLN A 85 24.25 -8.24 -13.63
CA GLN A 85 23.40 -8.90 -14.62
C GLN A 85 22.14 -8.08 -14.91
N TYR A 86 21.49 -7.55 -13.88
CA TYR A 86 20.25 -6.79 -14.01
C TYR A 86 20.44 -5.28 -13.94
N GLN A 87 21.69 -4.80 -13.86
CA GLN A 87 22.03 -3.38 -13.72
C GLN A 87 21.26 -2.69 -12.59
N ALA A 88 21.14 -3.39 -11.45
CA ALA A 88 20.35 -2.96 -10.31
C ALA A 88 21.27 -2.69 -9.11
N VAL A 89 20.97 -1.62 -8.37
CA VAL A 89 21.69 -1.25 -7.14
C VAL A 89 20.68 -1.10 -6.01
N PRO A 90 20.89 -1.74 -4.85
CA PRO A 90 19.99 -1.62 -3.71
C PRO A 90 20.09 -0.21 -3.10
N VAL A 91 18.94 0.48 -3.00
CA VAL A 91 18.87 1.89 -2.55
C VAL A 91 18.40 2.00 -1.09
N SER A 92 17.38 1.23 -0.70
CA SER A 92 16.83 1.22 0.66
C SER A 92 16.39 -0.19 1.06
N VAL A 93 16.21 -0.40 2.36
CA VAL A 93 15.65 -1.62 2.95
C VAL A 93 14.60 -1.21 3.96
N LYS A 94 13.44 -1.87 3.89
CA LYS A 94 12.38 -1.74 4.87
C LYS A 94 12.59 -2.76 5.99
N VAL A 95 12.79 -2.27 7.21
CA VAL A 95 13.00 -3.10 8.42
C VAL A 95 11.73 -3.10 9.26
N THR A 96 11.29 -4.29 9.67
CA THR A 96 10.17 -4.42 10.61
C THR A 96 10.69 -4.59 12.04
N LEU A 97 10.28 -3.70 12.95
CA LEU A 97 10.60 -3.76 14.38
C LEU A 97 9.45 -4.38 15.17
N ALA A 98 9.73 -5.48 15.84
CA ALA A 98 8.84 -6.04 16.85
C ALA A 98 8.94 -5.21 18.15
N MET A 99 7.87 -4.54 18.54
CA MET A 99 7.82 -3.62 19.68
C MET A 99 6.67 -3.94 20.63
N ALA A 100 6.89 -3.70 21.93
CA ALA A 100 5.83 -3.82 22.94
C ALA A 100 4.69 -2.80 22.72
N ASN A 101 5.00 -1.66 22.10
CA ASN A 101 4.03 -0.65 21.72
C ASN A 101 4.35 -0.10 20.31
N PRO A 102 3.79 -0.68 19.24
CA PRO A 102 3.99 -0.21 17.86
C PRO A 102 3.24 1.09 17.56
N LEU A 103 2.26 1.47 18.40
CA LEU A 103 1.53 2.73 18.30
C LEU A 103 2.34 3.90 18.86
N ALA A 104 3.51 3.65 19.45
CA ALA A 104 4.44 4.70 19.85
C ALA A 104 5.21 5.23 18.63
N VAL A 105 4.49 5.91 17.73
CA VAL A 105 4.98 6.44 16.45
C VAL A 105 6.30 7.20 16.62
N PHE A 106 6.43 7.99 17.68
CA PHE A 106 7.66 8.73 18.00
C PHE A 106 8.90 7.86 18.17
N HIS A 107 8.79 6.66 18.74
CA HIS A 107 9.94 5.76 18.88
C HIS A 107 10.29 5.07 17.57
N VAL A 108 9.29 4.73 16.76
CA VAL A 108 9.51 4.14 15.43
C VAL A 108 10.23 5.14 14.53
N GLU A 109 9.79 6.39 14.55
CA GLU A 109 10.42 7.49 13.80
C GLU A 109 11.80 7.85 14.35
N GLU A 110 11.99 7.91 15.66
CA GLU A 110 13.30 8.16 16.27
C GLU A 110 14.31 7.08 15.87
N ILE A 111 13.92 5.80 15.93
CA ILE A 111 14.78 4.71 15.47
C ILE A 111 15.04 4.83 13.97
N GLY A 112 14.02 5.13 13.16
CA GLY A 112 14.18 5.39 11.73
C GLY A 112 15.15 6.54 11.44
N ARG A 113 15.10 7.63 12.21
CA ARG A 113 15.98 8.79 12.06
C ARG A 113 17.42 8.49 12.46
N GLU A 114 17.63 7.85 13.61
CA GLU A 114 18.96 7.51 14.11
C GLU A 114 19.64 6.44 13.25
N THR A 115 18.87 5.46 12.73
CA THR A 115 19.40 4.41 11.86
C THR A 115 19.44 4.84 10.39
N GLY A 116 18.64 5.84 10.00
CA GLY A 116 18.35 6.22 8.61
C GLY A 116 17.87 5.07 7.73
N LEU A 117 17.14 4.13 8.33
CA LEU A 117 16.45 3.03 7.65
C LEU A 117 14.96 3.33 7.55
N GLU A 118 14.30 2.70 6.59
CA GLU A 118 12.84 2.73 6.52
C GLU A 118 12.31 1.69 7.51
N VAL A 119 11.66 2.15 8.58
CA VAL A 119 11.26 1.29 9.70
C VAL A 119 9.74 1.19 9.78
N SER A 120 9.21 -0.03 9.84
CA SER A 120 7.81 -0.31 10.17
C SER A 120 7.70 -1.03 11.51
N ALA A 121 6.71 -0.71 12.33
CA ALA A 121 6.51 -1.37 13.62
C ALA A 121 5.52 -2.53 13.53
N ALA A 122 5.79 -3.58 14.30
CA ALA A 122 4.91 -4.73 14.51
C ALA A 122 4.71 -4.94 16.02
N LEU A 123 3.50 -5.30 16.44
CA LEU A 123 3.22 -5.59 17.85
C LEU A 123 3.91 -6.88 18.28
N ALA A 124 4.57 -6.85 19.43
CA ALA A 124 5.10 -8.01 20.11
C ALA A 124 4.82 -7.92 21.62
N THR A 125 4.80 -9.06 22.31
CA THR A 125 4.60 -9.04 23.77
C THR A 125 5.82 -8.45 24.47
N GLU A 126 5.62 -7.70 25.55
CA GLU A 126 6.71 -7.12 26.35
C GLU A 126 7.70 -8.19 26.81
N GLU A 127 7.20 -9.36 27.23
CA GLU A 127 8.01 -10.51 27.60
C GLU A 127 8.85 -11.04 26.43
N GLY A 128 8.25 -11.14 25.23
CA GLY A 128 8.94 -11.60 24.03
C GLY A 128 10.05 -10.66 23.60
N VAL A 129 9.77 -9.35 23.58
CA VAL A 129 10.76 -8.31 23.28
C VAL A 129 11.90 -8.35 24.29
N LYS A 130 11.60 -8.40 25.59
CA LYS A 130 12.60 -8.42 26.66
C LYS A 130 13.46 -9.70 26.64
N ALA A 131 12.84 -10.85 26.38
CA ALA A 131 13.54 -12.12 26.24
C ALA A 131 14.51 -12.08 25.06
N MET A 132 14.05 -11.55 23.91
CA MET A 132 14.89 -11.44 22.72
C MET A 132 16.03 -10.44 22.91
N LEU A 133 15.77 -9.27 23.50
CA LEU A 133 16.81 -8.28 23.82
C LEU A 133 17.89 -8.83 24.77
N SER A 134 17.54 -9.80 25.62
CA SER A 134 18.52 -10.46 26.51
C SER A 134 19.40 -11.49 25.77
N LEU A 135 18.96 -11.99 24.62
CA LEU A 135 19.67 -12.97 23.79
C LEU A 135 20.50 -12.31 22.68
N LEU A 136 20.10 -11.11 22.25
CA LEU A 136 20.81 -10.35 21.23
C LEU A 136 22.12 -9.79 21.80
N PRO A 137 23.27 -9.95 21.10
CA PRO A 137 24.52 -9.32 21.52
C PRO A 137 24.41 -7.78 21.49
N ASP A 138 25.11 -7.10 22.39
CA ASP A 138 25.32 -5.65 22.29
C ASP A 138 26.23 -5.38 21.08
N HIS A 139 25.66 -4.87 19.98
CA HIS A 139 26.42 -4.41 18.83
C HIS A 139 26.58 -2.89 18.93
N GLY A 140 27.80 -2.39 18.74
CA GLY A 140 28.03 -0.95 18.59
C GLY A 140 27.37 -0.40 17.32
N PRO A 141 27.34 0.93 17.12
CA PRO A 141 26.81 1.53 15.90
C PRO A 141 27.64 1.06 14.71
N GLY A 142 27.05 0.23 13.86
CA GLY A 142 27.63 -0.20 12.59
C GLY A 142 28.44 -1.50 12.67
N THR A 143 27.87 -2.55 12.10
CA THR A 143 28.44 -3.32 10.99
C THR A 143 27.47 -4.46 10.70
N ALA A 144 26.60 -4.27 9.73
CA ALA A 144 25.74 -5.33 9.19
C ALA A 144 26.61 -6.36 8.44
N THR A 145 27.40 -7.14 9.18
CA THR A 145 28.24 -8.18 8.60
C THR A 145 27.46 -9.47 8.62
N GLY A 146 26.94 -9.85 7.45
CA GLY A 146 26.26 -11.13 7.25
C GLY A 146 24.91 -11.19 7.93
N LEU A 147 23.93 -10.44 7.41
CA LEU A 147 22.53 -10.77 7.67
C LEU A 147 22.26 -12.14 7.02
N PRO A 148 21.96 -13.20 7.79
CA PRO A 148 21.45 -14.43 7.20
C PRO A 148 20.15 -14.12 6.46
N SER A 149 19.82 -14.95 5.46
CA SER A 149 18.46 -15.02 4.92
C SER A 149 17.51 -15.04 6.11
N ALA A 150 16.63 -14.04 6.20
CA ALA A 150 15.68 -13.96 7.30
C ALA A 150 14.98 -15.33 7.42
N PRO A 151 14.91 -15.95 8.61
CA PRO A 151 13.89 -16.95 8.82
C PRO A 151 12.56 -16.27 8.45
N GLU A 152 11.72 -16.94 7.66
CA GLU A 152 10.37 -16.45 7.34
C GLU A 152 9.75 -15.96 8.64
N ALA A 153 9.58 -14.63 8.73
CA ALA A 153 9.06 -14.01 9.93
C ALA A 153 7.69 -14.65 10.20
N PRO A 154 7.42 -15.13 11.43
CA PRO A 154 6.08 -15.58 11.75
C PRO A 154 5.14 -14.41 11.46
N ALA A 155 4.16 -14.66 10.59
CA ALA A 155 3.16 -13.70 10.15
C ALA A 155 2.71 -12.86 11.35
N ALA A 156 2.84 -11.54 11.21
CA ALA A 156 2.54 -10.58 12.26
C ALA A 156 1.13 -10.85 12.81
N ALA A 157 1.10 -11.42 14.01
CA ALA A 157 -0.11 -11.61 14.78
C ALA A 157 -0.64 -10.23 15.21
N ALA A 158 -1.61 -9.72 14.46
CA ALA A 158 -2.53 -8.70 14.95
C ALA A 158 -3.46 -9.38 15.98
N VAL A 159 -3.30 -9.06 17.27
CA VAL A 159 -4.16 -9.61 18.33
C VAL A 159 -5.30 -8.65 18.65
N GLU A 160 -6.46 -9.04 18.10
CA GLU A 160 -7.81 -9.11 18.68
C GLU A 160 -8.50 -7.88 19.32
N GLY A 161 -9.65 -7.56 18.72
CA GLY A 161 -10.89 -7.31 19.44
C GLY A 161 -11.86 -8.49 19.26
N ALA A 162 -11.90 -9.38 20.25
CA ALA A 162 -12.99 -10.29 20.63
C ALA A 162 -13.69 -11.17 19.55
N VAL A 163 -13.39 -12.47 19.56
CA VAL A 163 -14.26 -13.57 20.08
C VAL A 163 -13.68 -14.93 19.67
N CYS A 164 -13.67 -15.86 20.64
CA CYS A 164 -13.26 -17.27 20.56
C CYS A 164 -13.61 -18.02 19.27
N ALA A 165 -12.66 -18.79 18.72
CA ALA A 165 -12.78 -20.26 18.65
C ALA A 165 -11.46 -20.90 18.19
N SER A 166 -11.01 -21.87 18.99
CA SER A 166 -10.05 -22.92 18.68
C SER A 166 -10.18 -23.49 17.26
N SER A 167 -9.24 -23.19 16.37
CA SER A 167 -8.88 -24.10 15.29
C SER A 167 -7.37 -24.08 15.09
N GLU A 168 -6.79 -25.27 15.15
CA GLU A 168 -5.35 -25.51 15.02
C GLU A 168 -4.87 -25.06 13.63
N PRO A 169 -3.62 -24.60 13.49
CA PRO A 169 -3.05 -24.19 12.19
C PRO A 169 -3.13 -25.28 11.10
N GLU A 170 -3.24 -26.55 11.49
CA GLU A 170 -3.44 -27.68 10.59
C GLU A 170 -4.84 -27.69 9.93
N ALA A 171 -5.89 -27.29 10.65
CA ALA A 171 -7.25 -27.22 10.11
C ALA A 171 -7.41 -26.11 9.05
N ARG A 172 -6.65 -25.01 9.20
CA ARG A 172 -6.66 -23.90 8.24
C ARG A 172 -5.98 -24.26 6.92
N ALA A 173 -4.82 -24.91 6.98
CA ALA A 173 -4.12 -25.40 5.79
C ALA A 173 -4.96 -26.46 5.03
N GLN A 174 -5.70 -27.28 5.77
CA GLN A 174 -6.61 -28.27 5.19
C GLN A 174 -7.82 -27.61 4.51
N ALA A 175 -8.40 -26.56 5.10
CA ALA A 175 -9.51 -25.80 4.51
C ALA A 175 -9.11 -25.09 3.20
N ILE A 176 -7.91 -24.52 3.13
CA ILE A 176 -7.39 -23.88 1.90
C ILE A 176 -7.19 -24.93 0.79
N SER A 177 -6.69 -26.11 1.14
CA SER A 177 -6.52 -27.24 0.21
C SER A 177 -7.86 -27.83 -0.28
N ALA A 178 -8.94 -27.66 0.50
CA ALA A 178 -10.27 -28.19 0.19
C ALA A 178 -11.11 -27.25 -0.71
N LEU A 179 -10.61 -26.05 -1.04
CA LEU A 179 -11.29 -25.14 -1.96
C LEU A 179 -11.43 -25.76 -3.35
N PRO A 180 -12.59 -25.61 -4.03
CA PRO A 180 -12.77 -26.10 -5.39
C PRO A 180 -11.75 -25.49 -6.36
N ASP A 181 -11.08 -26.32 -7.15
CA ASP A 181 -10.08 -25.86 -8.13
C ASP A 181 -10.69 -25.07 -9.30
N ASP A 182 -12.00 -25.24 -9.56
CA ASP A 182 -12.72 -24.60 -10.66
C ASP A 182 -13.19 -23.15 -10.35
N LEU A 183 -12.77 -22.57 -9.23
CA LEU A 183 -13.18 -21.22 -8.83
C LEU A 183 -12.45 -20.12 -9.63
N PRO A 184 -13.13 -19.00 -9.96
CA PRO A 184 -12.46 -17.80 -10.44
C PRO A 184 -11.33 -17.36 -9.49
N SER A 185 -10.20 -16.96 -10.05
CA SER A 185 -9.00 -16.60 -9.28
C SER A 185 -9.25 -15.52 -8.22
N GLU A 186 -10.14 -14.56 -8.51
CA GLU A 186 -10.52 -13.49 -7.59
C GLU A 186 -11.32 -14.00 -6.38
N ILE A 187 -12.22 -14.97 -6.60
CA ILE A 187 -13.04 -15.56 -5.54
C ILE A 187 -12.17 -16.46 -4.68
N ARG A 188 -11.28 -17.25 -5.30
CA ARG A 188 -10.33 -18.09 -4.58
C ARG A 188 -9.40 -17.26 -3.69
N ALA A 189 -8.78 -16.22 -4.24
CA ALA A 189 -7.91 -15.33 -3.47
C ALA A 189 -8.64 -14.69 -2.27
N PHE A 190 -9.89 -14.25 -2.46
CA PHE A 190 -10.70 -13.73 -1.37
C PHE A 190 -10.97 -14.78 -0.28
N LEU A 191 -11.35 -16.01 -0.66
CA LEU A 191 -11.65 -17.08 0.29
C LEU A 191 -10.42 -17.56 1.05
N GLU A 192 -9.25 -17.59 0.40
CA GLU A 192 -7.96 -17.86 1.05
C GLU A 192 -7.69 -16.81 2.14
N ILE A 193 -7.84 -15.53 1.82
CA ILE A 193 -7.69 -14.44 2.80
C ILE A 193 -8.71 -14.56 3.94
N VAL A 194 -9.96 -14.91 3.64
CA VAL A 194 -11.00 -15.11 4.68
C VAL A 194 -10.60 -16.24 5.63
N LEU A 195 -10.12 -17.38 5.12
CA LEU A 195 -9.70 -18.51 5.96
C LEU A 195 -8.43 -18.20 6.78
N GLU A 196 -7.59 -17.29 6.29
CA GLU A 196 -6.40 -16.82 7.01
C GLU A 196 -6.74 -15.82 8.12
N ASP A 197 -7.56 -14.80 7.79
CA ASP A 197 -7.73 -13.57 8.58
C ASP A 197 -9.03 -13.51 9.40
N THR A 198 -9.88 -14.53 9.32
CA THR A 198 -11.17 -14.57 10.03
C THR A 198 -11.37 -15.88 10.80
N THR A 199 -12.49 -15.96 11.51
CA THR A 199 -12.94 -17.16 12.23
C THR A 199 -13.79 -18.10 11.37
N ALA A 200 -13.96 -17.80 10.08
CA ALA A 200 -14.75 -18.62 9.17
C ALA A 200 -14.19 -20.04 9.04
N THR A 201 -15.07 -21.03 9.07
CA THR A 201 -14.71 -22.43 8.87
C THR A 201 -14.90 -22.88 7.42
N GLU A 202 -14.30 -24.02 7.05
CA GLU A 202 -14.51 -24.64 5.74
C GLU A 202 -16.01 -24.88 5.46
N ALA A 203 -16.77 -25.25 6.49
CA ALA A 203 -18.22 -25.45 6.38
C ALA A 203 -18.97 -24.15 6.06
N ASP A 204 -18.50 -23.01 6.57
CA ASP A 204 -19.07 -21.70 6.29
C ASP A 204 -18.76 -21.26 4.86
N VAL A 205 -17.53 -21.47 4.41
CA VAL A 205 -17.11 -21.18 3.03
C VAL A 205 -17.88 -22.04 2.03
N ALA A 206 -18.04 -23.34 2.30
CA ALA A 206 -18.83 -24.24 1.45
C ALA A 206 -20.29 -23.78 1.34
N GLN A 207 -20.91 -23.37 2.46
CA GLN A 207 -22.27 -22.83 2.45
C GLN A 207 -22.38 -21.51 1.67
N ALA A 208 -21.40 -20.61 1.83
CA ALA A 208 -21.35 -19.36 1.09
C ALA A 208 -21.18 -19.58 -0.43
N LEU A 209 -20.40 -20.60 -0.83
CA LEU A 209 -20.22 -20.99 -2.22
C LEU A 209 -21.50 -21.57 -2.84
N VAL A 210 -22.26 -22.37 -2.10
CA VAL A 210 -23.59 -22.84 -2.55
C VAL A 210 -24.52 -21.65 -2.80
N ARG A 211 -24.57 -20.70 -1.87
CA ARG A 211 -25.38 -19.47 -2.04
C ARG A 211 -24.92 -18.63 -3.22
N TRP A 212 -23.62 -18.47 -3.41
CA TRP A 212 -23.05 -17.77 -4.57
C TRP A 212 -23.48 -18.44 -5.88
N ALA A 213 -23.42 -19.77 -5.96
CA ALA A 213 -23.83 -20.52 -7.15
C ALA A 213 -25.34 -20.41 -7.44
N GLU A 214 -26.18 -20.31 -6.41
CA GLU A 214 -27.64 -20.20 -6.53
C GLU A 214 -28.13 -18.78 -6.84
N THR A 215 -27.50 -17.76 -6.23
CA THR A 215 -27.99 -16.36 -6.24
C THR A 215 -27.16 -15.43 -7.12
N GLY A 216 -25.90 -15.76 -7.38
CA GLY A 216 -24.94 -14.88 -8.03
C GLY A 216 -24.47 -13.70 -7.16
N GLU A 217 -24.82 -13.65 -5.88
CA GLU A 217 -24.37 -12.60 -4.96
C GLU A 217 -22.90 -12.76 -4.58
N HIS A 218 -22.22 -11.65 -4.26
CA HIS A 218 -20.83 -11.66 -3.83
C HIS A 218 -20.59 -12.59 -2.63
N VAL A 219 -19.66 -13.56 -2.74
CA VAL A 219 -19.44 -14.61 -1.72
C VAL A 219 -19.19 -14.04 -0.32
N GLY A 220 -18.49 -12.91 -0.23
CA GLY A 220 -18.29 -12.18 1.04
C GLY A 220 -19.58 -11.74 1.72
N ARG A 221 -20.62 -11.33 0.97
CA ARG A 221 -21.92 -10.97 1.55
C ARG A 221 -22.66 -12.19 2.07
N ALA A 222 -22.54 -13.32 1.38
CA ALA A 222 -23.12 -14.59 1.85
C ALA A 222 -22.50 -15.02 3.18
N LEU A 223 -21.17 -14.86 3.34
CA LEU A 223 -20.44 -15.13 4.59
C LEU A 223 -20.91 -14.22 5.74
N VAL A 224 -21.17 -12.94 5.47
CA VAL A 224 -21.72 -12.00 6.48
C VAL A 224 -23.17 -12.35 6.82
N ALA A 225 -24.00 -12.63 5.82
CA ALA A 225 -25.43 -12.91 6.01
C ALA A 225 -25.72 -14.17 6.83
N GLN A 226 -24.81 -15.16 6.80
CA GLN A 226 -24.89 -16.36 7.63
C GLN A 226 -24.20 -16.21 9.00
N GLY A 227 -23.56 -15.06 9.27
CA GLY A 227 -22.87 -14.75 10.53
C GLY A 227 -21.51 -15.42 10.68
N ALA A 228 -20.89 -15.86 9.57
CA ALA A 228 -19.57 -16.51 9.59
C ALA A 228 -18.43 -15.50 9.72
N ILE A 229 -18.60 -14.29 9.18
CA ILE A 229 -17.67 -13.17 9.35
C ILE A 229 -18.47 -11.89 9.60
N LEU A 230 -17.85 -10.90 10.24
CA LEU A 230 -18.41 -9.57 10.39
C LEU A 230 -18.20 -8.73 9.13
N GLU A 231 -19.00 -7.67 8.97
CA GLU A 231 -18.87 -6.75 7.83
C GLU A 231 -17.49 -6.07 7.81
N ALA A 232 -16.96 -5.69 8.98
CA ALA A 232 -15.60 -5.16 9.09
C ALA A 232 -14.53 -6.16 8.63
N GLU A 233 -14.71 -7.45 8.92
CA GLU A 233 -13.79 -8.50 8.49
C GLU A 233 -13.87 -8.73 6.98
N ARG A 234 -15.08 -8.71 6.41
CA ARG A 234 -15.29 -8.78 4.96
C ARG A 234 -14.56 -7.66 4.25
N VAL A 235 -14.72 -6.41 4.73
CA VAL A 235 -14.09 -5.23 4.14
C VAL A 235 -12.57 -5.25 4.32
N ARG A 236 -12.07 -5.70 5.47
CA ARG A 236 -10.64 -5.92 5.72
C ARG A 236 -10.03 -6.93 4.75
N CYS A 237 -10.71 -8.06 4.52
CA CYS A 237 -10.27 -9.08 3.57
C CYS A 237 -10.21 -8.53 2.13
N LEU A 238 -11.21 -7.74 1.72
CA LEU A 238 -11.20 -7.05 0.43
C LEU A 238 -10.05 -6.05 0.31
N GLY A 239 -9.79 -5.27 1.36
CA GLY A 239 -8.63 -4.38 1.42
C GLY A 239 -7.33 -5.12 1.17
N ARG A 240 -7.10 -6.22 1.90
CA ARG A 240 -5.93 -7.07 1.70
C ARG A 240 -5.84 -7.64 0.28
N GLN A 241 -6.96 -8.06 -0.31
CA GLN A 241 -6.99 -8.54 -1.68
C GLN A 241 -6.57 -7.46 -2.69
N TRP A 242 -6.94 -6.20 -2.45
CA TRP A 242 -6.59 -5.07 -3.31
C TRP A 242 -5.25 -4.42 -2.95
N GLY A 243 -4.61 -4.83 -1.85
CA GLY A 243 -3.40 -4.19 -1.33
C GLY A 243 -3.66 -2.79 -0.75
N ILE A 244 -4.87 -2.57 -0.19
CA ILE A 244 -5.33 -1.30 0.37
C ILE A 244 -5.59 -1.49 1.86
N ASP A 245 -5.02 -0.61 2.67
CA ASP A 245 -5.12 -0.71 4.11
C ASP A 245 -6.56 -0.47 4.60
N PHE A 246 -7.00 -1.31 5.54
CA PHE A 246 -8.30 -1.18 6.18
C PHE A 246 -8.22 -0.25 7.39
N ILE A 247 -9.25 0.59 7.56
CA ILE A 247 -9.39 1.43 8.74
C ILE A 247 -10.74 1.24 9.41
N ASP A 248 -10.68 1.04 10.72
CA ASP A 248 -11.86 0.92 11.57
C ASP A 248 -12.28 2.30 12.12
N LEU A 249 -13.36 2.84 11.57
CA LEU A 249 -13.96 4.11 11.96
C LEU A 249 -14.85 4.00 13.21
N SER A 250 -15.10 2.78 13.72
CA SER A 250 -15.78 2.59 15.00
C SER A 250 -14.85 2.94 16.18
N SER A 251 -13.55 2.68 16.04
CA SER A 251 -12.53 2.94 17.05
C SER A 251 -11.66 4.17 16.76
N THR A 252 -11.56 4.58 15.50
CA THR A 252 -10.76 5.75 15.08
C THR A 252 -11.62 6.98 14.87
N GLU A 253 -11.23 8.10 15.47
CA GLU A 253 -11.86 9.42 15.24
C GLU A 253 -11.14 10.17 14.12
N PRO A 254 -11.87 10.65 13.09
CA PRO A 254 -11.30 11.49 12.05
C PRO A 254 -10.75 12.81 12.61
N ASP A 255 -9.57 13.22 12.14
CA ASP A 255 -9.01 14.52 12.49
C ASP A 255 -9.84 15.66 11.87
N SER A 256 -10.26 16.58 12.72
CA SER A 256 -10.94 17.82 12.34
C SER A 256 -10.21 18.62 11.26
N THR A 257 -8.87 18.60 11.25
CA THR A 257 -8.08 19.31 10.23
C THR A 257 -8.24 18.64 8.86
N ALA A 258 -8.16 17.30 8.81
CA ALA A 258 -8.33 16.51 7.60
C ALA A 258 -9.75 16.67 7.03
N VAL A 259 -10.76 16.61 7.90
CA VAL A 259 -12.17 16.82 7.51
C VAL A 259 -12.38 18.21 6.93
N GLY A 260 -11.74 19.24 7.51
CA GLY A 260 -11.84 20.62 7.05
C GLY A 260 -11.23 20.88 5.68
N LEU A 261 -10.35 20.00 5.18
CA LEU A 261 -9.71 20.15 3.87
C LEU A 261 -10.64 19.80 2.71
N VAL A 262 -11.58 18.87 2.91
CA VAL A 262 -12.47 18.39 1.84
C VAL A 262 -13.85 19.04 1.97
N PRO A 263 -14.34 19.73 0.93
CA PRO A 263 -15.69 20.30 0.95
C PRO A 263 -16.78 19.25 1.18
N ARG A 264 -17.73 19.53 2.07
CA ARG A 264 -18.82 18.60 2.44
C ARG A 264 -19.57 18.03 1.24
N TYR A 265 -19.87 18.84 0.22
CA TYR A 265 -20.60 18.36 -0.96
C TYR A 265 -19.87 17.25 -1.73
N GLN A 266 -18.54 17.11 -1.58
CA GLN A 266 -17.77 16.02 -2.17
C GLN A 266 -17.86 14.74 -1.32
N LEU A 267 -17.87 14.90 0.00
CA LEU A 267 -18.10 13.80 0.96
C LEU A 267 -19.54 13.26 0.91
N GLU A 268 -20.50 14.06 0.44
CA GLU A 268 -21.89 13.63 0.24
C GLU A 268 -22.11 12.90 -1.09
N ARG A 269 -21.22 13.06 -2.08
CA ARG A 269 -21.35 12.42 -3.41
C ARG A 269 -20.98 10.95 -3.41
N GLY A 270 -20.11 10.53 -2.49
CA GLY A 270 -19.73 9.14 -2.32
C GLY A 270 -19.35 8.88 -0.86
N PRO A 271 -19.52 7.64 -0.36
CA PRO A 271 -19.17 7.27 1.01
C PRO A 271 -17.64 7.32 1.20
N ALA A 272 -17.14 8.50 1.51
CA ALA A 272 -15.76 8.75 1.86
C ALA A 272 -15.64 9.79 2.98
N ILE A 273 -14.65 9.64 3.86
CA ILE A 273 -14.38 10.56 4.95
C ILE A 273 -12.86 10.72 5.12
N PRO A 274 -12.33 11.96 5.17
CA PRO A 274 -10.93 12.18 5.45
C PRO A 274 -10.64 11.82 6.90
N VAL A 275 -9.62 11.01 7.16
CA VAL A 275 -9.32 10.54 8.52
C VAL A 275 -8.12 11.25 9.11
N LEU A 276 -7.06 11.40 8.32
CA LEU A 276 -5.80 11.96 8.77
C LEU A 276 -5.17 12.77 7.65
N VAL A 277 -4.47 13.84 8.01
CA VAL A 277 -3.62 14.58 7.09
C VAL A 277 -2.18 14.58 7.59
N ASP A 278 -1.25 14.22 6.71
CA ASP A 278 0.19 14.39 6.91
C ASP A 278 0.59 15.69 6.18
N GLU A 279 0.74 16.78 6.94
CA GLU A 279 1.07 18.10 6.40
C GLU A 279 2.48 18.17 5.79
N GLU A 280 3.42 17.40 6.34
CA GLU A 280 4.82 17.37 5.90
C GLU A 280 4.95 16.64 4.57
N LYS A 281 4.32 15.47 4.44
CA LYS A 281 4.35 14.67 3.21
C LYS A 281 3.30 15.11 2.18
N LYS A 282 2.41 16.03 2.55
CA LYS A 282 1.25 16.45 1.75
C LYS A 282 0.39 15.24 1.34
N VAL A 283 0.06 14.38 2.30
CA VAL A 283 -0.80 13.21 2.08
C VAL A 283 -2.08 13.34 2.90
N LEU A 284 -3.23 13.07 2.28
CA LEU A 284 -4.54 12.99 2.93
C LEU A 284 -5.00 11.53 2.91
N TYR A 285 -5.15 10.92 4.08
CA TYR A 285 -5.70 9.57 4.22
C TYR A 285 -7.23 9.64 4.17
N LEU A 286 -7.81 8.98 3.18
CA LEU A 286 -9.24 9.04 2.88
C LEU A 286 -9.84 7.64 3.07
N ALA A 287 -10.68 7.49 4.09
CA ALA A 287 -11.45 6.26 4.27
C ALA A 287 -12.61 6.24 3.27
N MET A 288 -12.70 5.18 2.47
CA MET A 288 -13.67 5.02 1.38
C MET A 288 -14.36 3.66 1.50
N ALA A 289 -15.64 3.60 1.15
CA ALA A 289 -16.33 2.30 1.02
C ALA A 289 -15.88 1.54 -0.24
N ASP A 290 -15.61 2.29 -1.32
CA ASP A 290 -15.07 1.76 -2.57
C ASP A 290 -13.77 2.52 -2.92
N PRO A 291 -12.60 1.95 -2.60
CA PRO A 291 -11.31 2.57 -2.89
C PRO A 291 -10.90 2.43 -4.37
N MET A 292 -11.70 1.73 -5.20
CA MET A 292 -11.51 1.64 -6.65
C MET A 292 -12.26 2.74 -7.40
N ASP A 293 -13.02 3.60 -6.71
CA ASP A 293 -13.61 4.81 -7.29
C ASP A 293 -12.52 5.89 -7.50
N LEU A 294 -11.74 5.69 -8.56
CA LEU A 294 -10.68 6.60 -8.99
C LEU A 294 -11.23 8.00 -9.30
N TYR A 295 -12.48 8.10 -9.76
CA TYR A 295 -13.10 9.40 -10.05
C TYR A 295 -13.30 10.23 -8.78
N LEU A 296 -13.75 9.60 -7.69
CA LEU A 296 -13.89 10.27 -6.40
C LEU A 296 -12.53 10.68 -5.83
N ILE A 297 -11.53 9.79 -5.93
CA ILE A 297 -10.14 10.08 -5.52
C ILE A 297 -9.60 11.30 -6.27
N ASP A 298 -9.69 11.30 -7.60
CA ASP A 298 -9.20 12.38 -8.46
C ASP A 298 -9.96 13.70 -8.18
N THR A 299 -11.26 13.64 -7.95
CA THR A 299 -12.09 14.83 -7.67
C THR A 299 -11.69 15.48 -6.35
N ILE A 300 -11.49 14.67 -5.30
CA ILE A 300 -11.05 15.16 -3.99
C ILE A 300 -9.62 15.69 -4.12
N GLN A 301 -8.72 14.93 -4.74
CA GLN A 301 -7.32 15.33 -4.95
C GLN A 301 -7.16 16.59 -5.81
N ALA A 302 -8.04 16.86 -6.77
CA ALA A 302 -8.02 18.10 -7.54
C ALA A 302 -8.44 19.32 -6.72
N THR A 303 -9.15 19.08 -5.60
CA THR A 303 -9.69 20.12 -4.73
C THR A 303 -8.76 20.39 -3.55
N VAL A 304 -8.11 19.35 -3.04
CA VAL A 304 -7.14 19.45 -1.94
C VAL A 304 -5.71 19.52 -2.49
N ASN A 305 -4.85 20.32 -1.88
CA ASN A 305 -3.43 20.39 -2.29
C ASN A 305 -2.58 19.26 -1.67
N TYR A 306 -3.15 18.06 -1.60
CA TYR A 306 -2.62 16.86 -0.95
C TYR A 306 -2.80 15.66 -1.87
N ARG A 307 -1.85 14.73 -1.87
CA ARG A 307 -2.04 13.42 -2.50
C ARG A 307 -3.00 12.60 -1.66
N VAL A 308 -4.03 12.06 -2.28
CA VAL A 308 -5.02 11.23 -1.58
C VAL A 308 -4.49 9.81 -1.48
N HIS A 309 -4.44 9.27 -0.26
CA HIS A 309 -4.12 7.88 0.02
C HIS A 309 -5.41 7.17 0.46
N PRO A 310 -5.99 6.30 -0.39
CA PRO A 310 -7.25 5.64 -0.05
C PRO A 310 -7.03 4.55 1.00
N LEU A 311 -7.93 4.51 1.98
CA LEU A 311 -8.09 3.45 2.95
C LEU A 311 -9.47 2.84 2.76
N VAL A 312 -9.62 1.53 2.92
CA VAL A 312 -10.94 0.90 2.84
C VAL A 312 -11.60 0.88 4.22
N ALA A 313 -12.87 1.26 4.29
CA ALA A 313 -13.64 1.26 5.53
C ALA A 313 -15.08 0.80 5.29
N VAL A 314 -15.76 0.41 6.38
CA VAL A 314 -17.15 -0.01 6.31
C VAL A 314 -18.03 1.18 5.95
N GLU A 315 -18.85 1.02 4.91
CA GLU A 315 -19.70 2.09 4.38
C GLU A 315 -20.65 2.68 5.43
N GLU A 316 -21.22 1.83 6.28
CA GLU A 316 -22.12 2.26 7.36
C GLU A 316 -21.40 3.13 8.39
N ASP A 317 -20.15 2.80 8.75
CA ASP A 317 -19.36 3.58 9.68
C ASP A 317 -18.98 4.95 9.08
N ILE A 318 -18.64 5.00 7.79
CA ILE A 318 -18.38 6.27 7.08
C ILE A 318 -19.62 7.17 7.13
N ARG A 319 -20.79 6.63 6.77
CA ARG A 319 -22.05 7.39 6.77
C ARG A 319 -22.41 7.90 8.16
N ARG A 320 -22.24 7.07 9.19
CA ARG A 320 -22.47 7.48 10.58
C ARG A 320 -21.57 8.66 10.95
N ARG A 321 -20.27 8.58 10.68
CA ARG A 321 -19.31 9.66 10.96
C ARG A 321 -19.60 10.94 10.19
N LEU A 322 -20.04 10.84 8.94
CA LEU A 322 -20.46 12.02 8.15
C LEU A 322 -21.70 12.72 8.75
N GLN A 323 -22.64 11.95 9.32
CA GLN A 323 -23.80 12.52 10.03
C GLN A 323 -23.42 13.20 11.34
N ASP A 324 -22.50 12.61 12.10
CA ASP A 324 -21.98 13.19 13.34
C ASP A 324 -21.33 14.56 13.06
N LEU A 325 -20.47 14.63 12.03
CA LEU A 325 -19.83 15.86 11.57
C LEU A 325 -20.82 16.92 11.05
N ALA A 326 -22.01 16.52 10.59
CA ALA A 326 -23.05 17.45 10.15
C ALA A 326 -23.81 18.09 11.33
N SER A 327 -23.74 17.47 12.51
CA SER A 327 -24.47 17.85 13.71
C SER A 327 -23.68 18.80 14.63
N GLU A 328 -22.36 18.93 14.39
CA GLU A 328 -21.41 19.85 15.04
C GLU A 328 -21.23 21.15 14.23
#